data_AF-E9I6D1-F1
#
_entry.id   AF-E9I6D1-F1
#
_cell.length_a   1.000
_cell.length_b   1.000
_cell.length_c   1.000
_cell.angle_alpha   90.00
_cell.angle_beta   90.00
_cell.angle_gamma   90.00
#
_symmetry.space_group_name_H-M   'P 1'
#
loop_
_entity.id
_entity.type
_entity.pdbx_description
1 polymer ?
#
loop_
_entity_poly.entity_id
_entity_poly.type
_entity_poly.pdbx_seq_one_letter_code
_entity_poly.pdbx_strand_id
1 'polypeptide(L)'
;MQHGQLQVQLVHFGEWQQSVLSRVSGLPILAAMQALHKRRGGHLASREEPRTIAARQVRPSLPCIAPWDGAVEDYIGREGLHESHLHLNGSSFAEQCWLRALARPDREVRQFSSLWQENQRSPFSDRVRELARQHEQDFNPVQMRHDLLLARQLRGWLVHMALAPSAAFDEGPCQASDLRGPAPRTPSPTLPTDYALLNTSPADALAGELDWLTRLLEQEGLPARVDRMLHLYLLLQHQYRQLMVQGEELYGFDQFQKYTHTDLRSSAEKSYIQRLLDMHGPHPERSQTAYLEGRFAPKGTAGENAALLQQILGDYLAYLKDGLQAKSGPAAWSLSRTLVELDKVCEAPQARWPQRQQLALVAHFIKDEWKVTEGHPYRHYPLRRKLEAQMAQLRLTLREYPRLRRWLRGVDGAANELHTPPE
;
A
#
# COMPACT_ATOMS: atom_id res chain seq x y z
N MET A 1 4.47 25.00 -0.32
CA MET A 1 4.46 24.51 1.06
C MET A 1 3.72 25.52 1.90
N GLN A 2 2.63 25.11 2.53
CA GLN A 2 1.88 25.94 3.47
C GLN A 2 1.92 25.22 4.82
N HIS A 3 2.23 25.93 5.91
CA HIS A 3 2.38 25.33 7.26
C HIS A 3 3.33 24.11 7.34
N GLY A 4 4.35 24.05 6.48
CA GLY A 4 5.30 22.93 6.45
C GLY A 4 4.79 21.66 5.74
N GLN A 5 3.59 21.69 5.15
CA GLN A 5 3.07 20.61 4.31
C GLN A 5 3.21 20.94 2.83
N LEU A 6 3.62 19.95 2.05
CA LEU A 6 3.55 20.01 0.60
C LEU A 6 2.12 19.73 0.17
N GLN A 7 1.60 20.59 -0.69
CA GLN A 7 0.24 20.54 -1.18
C GLN A 7 0.23 20.85 -2.66
N VAL A 8 -0.70 20.24 -3.37
CA VAL A 8 -0.98 20.56 -4.77
C VAL A 8 -1.94 21.75 -4.80
N GLN A 9 -1.68 22.72 -5.67
CA GLN A 9 -2.66 23.77 -5.90
C GLN A 9 -3.91 23.15 -6.52
N LEU A 10 -5.08 23.44 -5.96
CA LEU A 10 -6.34 22.78 -6.34
C LEU A 10 -6.61 22.84 -7.86
N VAL A 11 -6.24 23.96 -8.51
CA VAL A 11 -6.39 24.15 -9.97
C VAL A 11 -5.59 23.15 -10.82
N HIS A 12 -4.51 22.57 -10.26
CA HIS A 12 -3.67 21.57 -10.92
C HIS A 12 -3.93 20.14 -10.40
N PHE A 13 -4.89 19.96 -9.48
CA PHE A 13 -5.08 18.67 -8.84
C PHE A 13 -5.51 17.56 -9.80
N GLY A 14 -6.33 17.87 -10.80
CA GLY A 14 -6.74 16.90 -11.83
C GLY A 14 -5.55 16.37 -12.63
N GLU A 15 -4.72 17.26 -13.18
CA GLU A 15 -3.50 16.90 -13.92
C GLU A 15 -2.49 16.16 -13.02
N TRP A 16 -2.37 16.58 -11.77
CA TRP A 16 -1.53 15.91 -10.78
C TRP A 16 -1.97 14.46 -10.52
N GLN A 17 -3.27 14.24 -10.30
CA GLN A 17 -3.82 12.92 -10.02
C GLN A 17 -3.70 12.01 -11.24
N GLN A 18 -4.06 12.51 -12.43
CA GLN A 18 -4.11 11.72 -13.65
C GLN A 18 -2.70 11.42 -14.19
N SER A 19 -1.83 12.43 -14.26
CA SER A 19 -0.59 12.29 -15.02
C SER A 19 0.64 12.00 -14.16
N VAL A 20 0.70 12.55 -12.94
CA VAL A 20 1.88 12.43 -12.07
C VAL A 20 1.73 11.25 -11.11
N LEU A 21 0.68 11.21 -10.30
CA LEU A 21 0.50 10.17 -9.27
C LEU A 21 0.29 8.77 -9.85
N SER A 22 -0.24 8.64 -11.06
CA SER A 22 -0.37 7.35 -11.73
C SER A 22 0.99 6.77 -12.12
N ARG A 23 1.98 7.61 -12.44
CA ARG A 23 3.27 7.21 -13.02
C ARG A 23 4.41 7.24 -12.02
N VAL A 24 4.46 8.23 -11.14
CA VAL A 24 5.60 8.47 -10.27
C VAL A 24 5.18 8.27 -8.81
N SER A 25 6.09 7.70 -8.02
CA SER A 25 5.91 7.71 -6.57
C SER A 25 5.83 9.14 -6.04
N GLY A 26 5.05 9.37 -4.98
CA GLY A 26 5.06 10.68 -4.32
C GLY A 26 6.34 10.94 -3.51
N LEU A 27 7.11 9.92 -3.11
CA LEU A 27 8.30 10.08 -2.25
C LEU A 27 9.42 10.90 -2.90
N PRO A 28 9.85 10.64 -4.17
CA PRO A 28 10.85 11.47 -4.83
C PRO A 28 10.42 12.94 -4.96
N ILE A 29 9.12 13.19 -5.16
CA ILE A 29 8.59 14.56 -5.31
C ILE A 29 8.58 15.27 -3.96
N LEU A 30 8.13 14.58 -2.89
CA LEU A 30 8.23 15.07 -1.52
C LEU A 30 9.68 15.41 -1.16
N ALA A 31 10.63 14.51 -1.45
CA ALA A 31 12.04 14.70 -1.19
C ALA A 31 12.63 15.90 -1.95
N ALA A 32 12.34 16.01 -3.25
CA ALA A 32 12.80 17.13 -4.07
C ALA A 32 12.27 18.47 -3.54
N MET A 33 11.00 18.52 -3.14
CA MET A 33 10.41 19.74 -2.58
C MET A 33 10.99 20.10 -1.21
N GLN A 34 11.30 19.11 -0.37
CA GLN A 34 11.99 19.33 0.91
C GLN A 34 13.41 19.89 0.69
N ALA A 35 14.17 19.28 -0.22
CA ALA A 35 15.51 19.74 -0.59
C ALA A 35 15.51 21.18 -1.15
N LEU A 36 14.60 21.48 -2.07
CA LEU A 36 14.44 22.81 -2.65
C LEU A 36 14.04 23.85 -1.60
N HIS A 37 13.16 23.50 -0.67
CA HIS A 37 12.74 24.41 0.40
C HIS A 37 13.92 24.79 1.32
N LYS A 38 14.76 23.81 1.69
CA LYS A 38 15.99 24.08 2.47
C LYS A 38 16.95 24.98 1.71
N ARG A 39 17.24 24.67 0.43
CA ARG A 39 18.16 25.48 -0.41
C ARG A 39 17.71 26.94 -0.56
N ARG A 40 16.40 27.20 -0.60
CA ARG A 40 15.83 28.55 -0.72
C ARG A 40 15.77 29.32 0.61
N GLY A 41 16.38 28.81 1.69
CA GLY A 41 16.41 29.51 2.98
C GLY A 41 15.06 29.54 3.71
N GLY A 42 14.17 28.58 3.44
CA GLY A 42 12.86 28.53 4.09
C GLY A 42 12.95 28.43 5.62
N HIS A 43 12.41 29.43 6.34
CA HIS A 43 12.46 29.53 7.81
C HIS A 43 11.78 28.36 8.58
N LEU A 44 10.92 27.58 7.92
CA LEU A 44 10.32 26.37 8.50
C LEU A 44 11.28 25.18 8.47
N ALA A 45 12.22 25.16 7.52
CA ALA A 45 13.24 24.12 7.39
C ALA A 45 14.38 24.27 8.41
N SER A 46 14.65 25.49 8.88
CA SER A 46 15.68 25.77 9.91
C SER A 46 15.23 25.44 11.34
N ARG A 47 13.93 25.22 11.58
CA ARG A 47 13.39 24.85 12.91
C ARG A 47 13.11 23.36 13.07
N GLU A 48 13.04 22.61 11.98
CA GLU A 48 13.24 21.17 12.01
C GLU A 48 14.74 20.91 11.84
N GLU A 49 15.49 20.98 12.95
CA GLU A 49 16.73 20.19 13.06
C GLU A 49 16.46 18.80 12.47
N PRO A 50 17.46 18.11 11.88
CA PRO A 50 17.28 16.75 11.38
C PRO A 50 16.89 15.87 12.57
N ARG A 51 15.59 15.81 12.83
CA ARG A 51 14.98 14.89 13.75
C ARG A 51 15.47 13.56 13.24
N THR A 52 16.25 12.88 14.07
CA THR A 52 16.59 11.48 13.87
C THR A 52 15.34 10.76 13.39
N ILE A 53 15.48 9.69 12.59
CA ILE A 53 14.31 8.93 12.10
C ILE A 53 13.35 8.62 13.27
N ALA A 54 13.90 8.37 14.47
CA ALA A 54 13.18 8.29 15.74
C ALA A 54 12.29 9.50 16.11
N ALA A 55 12.73 10.75 15.92
CA ALA A 55 11.93 11.95 16.19
C ALA A 55 10.93 12.31 15.06
N ARG A 56 11.06 11.70 13.87
CA ARG A 56 10.04 11.75 12.79
C ARG A 56 8.90 10.75 13.00
N GLN A 57 9.03 9.79 13.91
CA GLN A 57 8.01 8.77 14.24
C GLN A 57 6.68 9.34 14.75
N VAL A 58 6.60 10.64 15.05
CA VAL A 58 5.36 11.29 15.49
C VAL A 58 4.39 11.52 14.33
N ARG A 59 4.85 11.52 13.06
CA ARG A 59 3.98 11.72 11.89
C ARG A 59 4.25 10.66 10.81
N PRO A 60 3.27 9.82 10.44
CA PRO A 60 3.45 8.88 9.33
C PRO A 60 3.80 9.63 8.04
N SER A 61 4.86 9.18 7.37
CA SER A 61 5.28 9.71 6.07
C SER A 61 4.37 9.15 4.99
N LEU A 62 3.25 9.82 4.73
CA LEU A 62 2.34 9.42 3.66
C LEU A 62 2.96 9.77 2.30
N PRO A 63 3.05 8.80 1.37
CA PRO A 63 3.60 9.04 0.03
C PRO A 63 2.59 9.75 -0.90
N CYS A 64 1.51 10.32 -0.37
CA CYS A 64 0.47 11.00 -1.13
C CYS A 64 0.52 12.51 -0.85
N ILE A 65 0.56 13.30 -1.92
CA ILE A 65 0.46 14.77 -1.84
C ILE A 65 -0.95 15.15 -2.25
N ALA A 66 -1.71 15.68 -1.29
CA ALA A 66 -3.10 16.08 -1.45
C ALA A 66 -3.21 17.56 -1.88
N PRO A 67 -4.34 17.97 -2.49
CA PRO A 67 -4.64 19.38 -2.68
C PRO A 67 -5.00 20.02 -1.34
N TRP A 68 -5.04 21.34 -1.29
CA TRP A 68 -5.56 22.07 -0.14
C TRP A 68 -6.77 22.90 -0.53
N ASP A 69 -7.86 22.70 0.21
CA ASP A 69 -9.06 23.53 0.15
C ASP A 69 -9.50 23.83 1.58
N GLY A 70 -9.55 25.12 1.95
CA GLY A 70 -9.82 25.52 3.33
C GLY A 70 -11.19 25.06 3.85
N ALA A 71 -12.20 24.92 2.99
CA ALA A 71 -13.52 24.45 3.41
C ALA A 71 -13.52 22.93 3.64
N VAL A 72 -12.80 22.17 2.81
CA VAL A 72 -12.61 20.73 2.99
C VAL A 72 -11.80 20.43 4.24
N GLU A 73 -10.69 21.15 4.47
CA GLU A 73 -9.87 21.00 5.67
C GLU A 73 -10.62 21.37 6.95
N ASP A 74 -11.44 22.43 6.92
CA ASP A 74 -12.31 22.79 8.05
C ASP A 74 -13.36 21.71 8.32
N TYR A 75 -13.96 21.12 7.28
CA TYR A 75 -14.89 20.00 7.42
C TYR A 75 -14.19 18.77 8.04
N ILE A 76 -13.03 18.36 7.51
CA ILE A 76 -12.23 17.25 8.06
C ILE A 76 -11.80 17.57 9.51
N GLY A 77 -11.46 18.83 9.77
CA GLY A 77 -11.09 19.33 11.09
C GLY A 77 -12.24 19.39 12.10
N ARG A 78 -13.50 19.41 11.66
CA ARG A 78 -14.69 19.39 12.54
C ARG A 78 -15.30 18.01 12.65
N GLU A 79 -15.64 17.39 11.52
CA GLU A 79 -16.35 16.12 11.42
C GLU A 79 -15.40 14.93 11.17
N GLY A 80 -14.33 15.16 10.40
CA GLY A 80 -13.49 14.09 9.85
C GLY A 80 -14.11 13.48 8.61
N LEU A 81 -13.31 12.78 7.80
CA LEU A 81 -13.77 12.15 6.58
C LEU A 81 -14.64 10.92 6.91
N HIS A 82 -15.77 10.81 6.23
CA HIS A 82 -16.61 9.61 6.24
C HIS A 82 -16.34 8.81 4.97
N GLU A 83 -15.45 7.82 5.09
CA GLU A 83 -15.17 6.87 4.02
C GLU A 83 -16.27 5.79 4.02
N SER A 84 -17.17 5.86 3.05
CA SER A 84 -18.35 4.99 2.96
C SER A 84 -18.16 3.79 2.04
N HIS A 85 -17.01 3.63 1.38
CA HIS A 85 -16.79 2.54 0.43
C HIS A 85 -15.28 2.28 0.24
N LEU A 86 -14.62 1.72 1.26
CA LEU A 86 -13.23 1.28 1.12
C LEU A 86 -13.12 -0.25 0.98
N HIS A 87 -12.43 -0.69 -0.05
CA HIS A 87 -11.96 -2.08 -0.12
C HIS A 87 -10.72 -2.21 0.77
N LEU A 88 -10.85 -2.98 1.86
CA LEU A 88 -9.74 -3.11 2.80
C LEU A 88 -8.54 -3.85 2.20
N ASN A 89 -8.75 -4.67 1.17
CA ASN A 89 -7.69 -5.20 0.33
C ASN A 89 -7.57 -4.31 -0.91
N GLY A 90 -6.34 -3.99 -1.30
CA GLY A 90 -6.05 -3.07 -2.39
C GLY A 90 -5.95 -1.61 -1.95
N SER A 91 -5.82 -1.29 -0.67
CA SER A 91 -5.69 0.09 -0.16
C SER A 91 -4.28 0.45 0.32
N SER A 92 -3.33 -0.49 0.31
CA SER A 92 -1.94 -0.17 0.67
C SER A 92 -1.24 0.63 -0.43
N PHE A 93 -0.37 1.57 -0.04
CA PHE A 93 0.42 2.35 -0.98
C PHE A 93 1.38 1.47 -1.81
N ALA A 94 1.53 1.81 -3.09
CA ALA A 94 2.44 1.11 -4.01
C ALA A 94 3.90 1.18 -3.54
N GLU A 95 4.28 2.27 -2.86
CA GLU A 95 5.60 2.49 -2.28
C GLU A 95 5.91 1.47 -1.18
N GLN A 96 4.94 1.12 -0.34
CA GLN A 96 5.12 0.10 0.69
C GLN A 96 5.35 -1.28 0.05
N CYS A 97 4.61 -1.58 -1.02
CA CYS A 97 4.78 -2.81 -1.78
C CYS A 97 6.15 -2.88 -2.45
N TRP A 98 6.60 -1.78 -3.06
CA TRP A 98 7.94 -1.65 -3.66
C TRP A 98 9.05 -1.93 -2.64
N LEU A 99 9.04 -1.27 -1.48
CA LEU A 99 10.06 -1.46 -0.46
C LEU A 99 10.06 -2.87 0.11
N ARG A 100 8.88 -3.48 0.26
CA ARG A 100 8.75 -4.88 0.65
C ARG A 100 9.34 -5.83 -0.41
N ALA A 101 9.06 -5.58 -1.69
CA ALA A 101 9.60 -6.35 -2.80
C ALA A 101 11.13 -6.26 -2.81
N LEU A 102 11.69 -5.06 -2.63
CA LEU A 102 13.13 -4.85 -2.47
C LEU A 102 13.70 -5.54 -1.22
N ALA A 103 12.93 -5.70 -0.13
CA ALA A 103 13.36 -6.42 1.06
C ALA A 103 13.45 -7.94 0.81
N ARG A 104 12.58 -8.52 -0.03
CA ARG A 104 12.55 -9.96 -0.32
C ARG A 104 12.23 -10.30 -1.81
N PRO A 105 13.12 -9.96 -2.78
CA PRO A 105 12.89 -10.13 -4.21
C PRO A 105 12.52 -11.55 -4.60
N ASP A 106 13.26 -12.55 -4.11
CA ASP A 106 12.99 -13.95 -4.46
C ASP A 106 11.64 -14.44 -3.91
N ARG A 107 11.14 -13.86 -2.82
CA ARG A 107 9.80 -14.20 -2.31
C ARG A 107 8.72 -13.56 -3.17
N GLU A 108 8.91 -12.29 -3.50
CA GLU A 108 8.00 -11.52 -4.35
C GLU A 108 7.85 -12.17 -5.72
N VAL A 109 8.98 -12.45 -6.37
CA VAL A 109 9.01 -13.09 -7.70
C VAL A 109 8.41 -14.48 -7.66
N ARG A 110 8.63 -15.27 -6.60
CA ARG A 110 7.98 -16.59 -6.49
C ARG A 110 6.46 -16.50 -6.44
N GLN A 111 5.92 -15.52 -5.71
CA GLN A 111 4.47 -15.28 -5.66
C GLN A 111 3.94 -14.81 -7.03
N PHE A 112 4.62 -13.87 -7.67
CA PHE A 112 4.25 -13.42 -9.01
C PHE A 112 4.36 -14.55 -10.04
N SER A 113 5.42 -15.35 -9.97
CA SER A 113 5.67 -16.49 -10.85
C SER A 113 4.64 -17.60 -10.68
N SER A 114 4.13 -17.85 -9.47
CA SER A 114 3.06 -18.85 -9.29
C SER A 114 1.77 -18.44 -9.99
N LEU A 115 1.41 -17.15 -9.96
CA LEU A 115 0.25 -16.63 -10.70
C LEU A 115 0.49 -16.58 -12.21
N TRP A 116 1.72 -16.25 -12.61
CA TRP A 116 2.15 -16.30 -14.00
C TRP A 116 2.04 -17.72 -14.58
N GLN A 117 2.36 -18.73 -13.77
CA GLN A 117 2.44 -20.13 -14.16
C GLN A 117 1.17 -20.94 -13.88
N GLU A 118 0.26 -20.47 -13.01
CA GLU A 118 -0.90 -21.22 -12.50
C GLU A 118 -1.66 -21.91 -13.65
N ASN A 119 -1.29 -23.19 -13.83
CA ASN A 119 -1.67 -24.18 -14.83
C ASN A 119 -2.09 -23.64 -16.21
N GLN A 120 -1.17 -23.70 -17.19
CA GLN A 120 -1.34 -23.42 -18.63
C GLN A 120 -2.78 -23.02 -19.06
N ARG A 121 -2.98 -21.70 -19.24
CA ARG A 121 -4.19 -21.02 -19.73
C ARG A 121 -5.37 -21.02 -18.74
N SER A 122 -5.18 -20.33 -17.61
CA SER A 122 -6.32 -19.74 -16.89
C SER A 122 -6.55 -18.30 -17.36
N PRO A 123 -7.81 -17.81 -17.42
CA PRO A 123 -8.09 -16.41 -17.72
C PRO A 123 -7.36 -15.42 -16.80
N PHE A 124 -7.05 -15.83 -15.56
CA PHE A 124 -6.28 -15.04 -14.60
C PHE A 124 -4.82 -14.88 -15.03
N SER A 125 -4.16 -15.99 -15.39
CA SER A 125 -2.78 -15.99 -15.90
C SER A 125 -2.67 -15.18 -17.20
N ASP A 126 -3.67 -15.27 -18.08
CA ASP A 126 -3.71 -14.47 -19.31
C ASP A 126 -3.81 -12.97 -19.01
N ARG A 127 -4.66 -12.55 -18.07
CA ARG A 127 -4.80 -11.14 -17.65
C ARG A 127 -3.53 -10.58 -17.01
N VAL A 128 -2.82 -11.37 -16.20
CA VAL A 128 -1.53 -10.96 -15.61
C VAL A 128 -0.46 -10.80 -16.69
N ARG A 129 -0.40 -11.72 -17.65
CA ARG A 129 0.54 -11.62 -18.80
C ARG A 129 0.20 -10.47 -19.72
N GLU A 130 -1.08 -10.24 -19.97
CA GLU A 130 -1.56 -9.11 -20.77
C GLU A 130 -1.14 -7.79 -20.12
N LEU A 131 -1.41 -7.61 -18.82
CA LEU A 131 -0.98 -6.43 -18.07
C LEU A 131 0.53 -6.20 -18.16
N ALA A 132 1.33 -7.25 -17.94
CA ALA A 132 2.78 -7.15 -18.05
C ALA A 132 3.22 -6.68 -19.45
N ARG A 133 2.68 -7.28 -20.51
CA ARG A 133 3.03 -6.94 -21.90
C ARG A 133 2.51 -5.59 -22.36
N GLN A 134 1.43 -5.07 -21.75
CA GLN A 134 0.94 -3.72 -22.01
C GLN A 134 1.97 -2.66 -21.60
N HIS A 135 2.82 -2.97 -20.61
CA HIS A 135 3.84 -2.05 -20.11
C HIS A 135 5.22 -2.33 -20.69
N GLU A 136 5.63 -3.60 -20.78
CA GLU A 136 6.93 -4.01 -21.30
C GLU A 136 6.80 -5.36 -22.00
N GLN A 137 7.04 -5.39 -23.32
CA GLN A 137 6.73 -6.53 -24.19
C GLN A 137 7.39 -7.83 -23.73
N ASP A 138 8.64 -7.75 -23.25
CA ASP A 138 9.44 -8.90 -22.85
C ASP A 138 9.42 -9.14 -21.33
N PHE A 139 8.57 -8.43 -20.58
CA PHE A 139 8.49 -8.59 -19.13
C PHE A 139 8.02 -9.98 -18.74
N ASN A 140 8.71 -10.56 -17.77
CA ASN A 140 8.45 -11.89 -17.24
C ASN A 140 9.01 -12.01 -15.81
N PRO A 141 8.70 -13.09 -15.06
CA PRO A 141 9.19 -13.25 -13.70
C PRO A 141 10.73 -13.24 -13.55
N VAL A 142 11.47 -13.70 -14.56
CA VAL A 142 12.95 -13.66 -14.54
C VAL A 142 13.44 -12.22 -14.65
N GLN A 143 12.84 -11.44 -15.56
CA GLN A 143 13.14 -10.01 -15.71
C GLN A 143 12.81 -9.25 -14.43
N MET A 144 11.62 -9.45 -13.86
CA MET A 144 11.21 -8.88 -12.57
C MET A 144 12.24 -9.14 -11.46
N ARG A 145 12.78 -10.37 -11.40
CA ARG A 145 13.82 -10.72 -10.43
C ARG A 145 15.10 -9.91 -10.63
N HIS A 146 15.56 -9.81 -11.87
CA HIS A 146 16.74 -9.02 -12.21
C HIS A 146 16.55 -7.56 -11.83
N ASP A 147 15.39 -7.00 -12.12
CA ASP A 147 15.06 -5.60 -11.86
C ASP A 147 14.97 -5.29 -10.36
N LEU A 148 14.33 -6.16 -9.57
CA LEU A 148 14.29 -5.99 -8.11
C LEU A 148 15.67 -6.11 -7.45
N LEU A 149 16.52 -7.03 -7.93
CA LEU A 149 17.88 -7.17 -7.41
C LEU A 149 18.74 -5.97 -7.79
N LEU A 150 18.65 -5.50 -9.03
CA LEU A 150 19.36 -4.31 -9.49
C LEU A 150 18.89 -3.06 -8.71
N ALA A 151 17.59 -2.86 -8.55
CA ALA A 151 17.02 -1.76 -7.79
C ALA A 151 17.47 -1.76 -6.32
N ARG A 152 17.56 -2.94 -5.69
CA ARG A 152 18.11 -3.08 -4.34
C ARG A 152 19.57 -2.62 -4.27
N GLN A 153 20.41 -3.03 -5.22
CA GLN A 153 21.82 -2.62 -5.25
C GLN A 153 21.97 -1.12 -5.52
N LEU A 154 21.19 -0.57 -6.46
CA LEU A 154 21.14 0.87 -6.74
C LEU A 154 20.75 1.64 -5.48
N ARG A 155 19.68 1.24 -4.79
CA ARG A 155 19.26 1.84 -3.52
C ARG A 155 20.38 1.82 -2.49
N GLY A 156 21.10 0.71 -2.34
CA GLY A 156 22.21 0.62 -1.39
C GLY A 156 23.31 1.66 -1.65
N TRP A 157 23.72 1.79 -2.91
CA TRP A 157 24.69 2.81 -3.31
C TRP A 157 24.15 4.24 -3.15
N LEU A 158 22.90 4.50 -3.53
CA LEU A 158 22.27 5.82 -3.41
C LEU A 158 22.15 6.27 -1.95
N VAL A 159 21.76 5.36 -1.04
CA VAL A 159 21.76 5.62 0.41
C VAL A 159 23.17 5.90 0.90
N HIS A 160 24.17 5.12 0.46
CA HIS A 160 25.57 5.37 0.85
C HIS A 160 26.04 6.77 0.43
N MET A 161 25.75 7.20 -0.80
CA MET A 161 26.08 8.55 -1.28
C MET A 161 25.31 9.64 -0.52
N ALA A 162 24.04 9.39 -0.18
CA ALA A 162 23.25 10.31 0.63
C ALA A 162 23.85 10.55 2.04
N LEU A 163 24.55 9.56 2.59
CA LEU A 163 25.13 9.60 3.94
C LEU A 163 26.61 10.00 3.99
N ALA A 164 27.38 9.67 2.94
CA ALA A 164 28.82 9.88 2.87
C ALA A 164 29.22 10.55 1.54
N PRO A 165 28.81 11.82 1.29
CA PRO A 165 29.02 12.52 0.02
C PRO A 165 30.49 12.72 -0.37
N SER A 166 31.40 12.73 0.61
CA SER A 166 32.83 13.03 0.41
C SER A 166 33.70 11.78 0.21
N ALA A 167 33.13 10.57 0.26
CA ALA A 167 33.88 9.36 -0.05
C ALA A 167 34.14 9.30 -1.57
N ALA A 168 35.40 9.08 -1.97
CA ALA A 168 35.75 8.94 -3.37
C ALA A 168 34.96 7.78 -4.00
N PHE A 169 34.04 8.11 -4.91
CA PHE A 169 33.18 7.16 -5.63
C PHE A 169 33.93 6.41 -6.76
N ASP A 170 35.26 6.44 -6.73
CA ASP A 170 36.11 5.91 -7.79
C ASP A 170 35.98 4.39 -7.95
N GLU A 171 35.70 3.67 -6.86
CA GLU A 171 35.44 2.22 -6.85
C GLU A 171 33.95 1.84 -7.04
N GLY A 172 33.07 2.83 -7.23
CA GLY A 172 31.64 2.61 -7.42
C GLY A 172 31.29 1.94 -8.76
N PRO A 173 30.08 1.38 -8.91
CA PRO A 173 29.63 0.76 -10.16
C PRO A 173 29.71 1.76 -11.32
N CYS A 174 30.16 1.32 -12.49
CA CYS A 174 30.26 2.15 -13.70
C CYS A 174 29.05 1.97 -14.62
N GLN A 175 28.45 0.77 -14.59
CA GLN A 175 27.34 0.36 -15.44
C GLN A 175 26.40 -0.58 -14.68
N ALA A 176 25.15 -0.70 -15.13
CA ALA A 176 24.13 -1.52 -14.46
C ALA A 176 24.53 -3.00 -14.37
N SER A 177 25.30 -3.52 -15.34
CA SER A 177 25.80 -4.90 -15.33
C SER A 177 26.74 -5.20 -14.16
N ASP A 178 27.43 -4.20 -13.60
CA ASP A 178 28.30 -4.39 -12.45
C ASP A 178 27.50 -4.75 -11.17
N LEU A 179 26.22 -4.38 -11.15
CA LEU A 179 25.29 -4.60 -10.04
C LEU A 179 24.41 -5.84 -10.22
N ARG A 180 24.50 -6.52 -11.37
CA ARG A 180 23.64 -7.67 -11.71
C ARG A 180 24.23 -8.99 -11.21
N GLY A 181 23.35 -9.97 -11.04
CA GLY A 181 23.71 -11.35 -10.71
C GLY A 181 23.77 -11.64 -9.20
N PRO A 182 23.99 -12.92 -8.84
CA PRO A 182 24.06 -13.35 -7.44
C PRO A 182 25.31 -12.85 -6.71
N ALA A 183 26.40 -12.59 -7.44
CA ALA A 183 27.64 -12.00 -6.96
C ALA A 183 27.99 -10.80 -7.85
N PRO A 184 27.41 -9.61 -7.58
CA PRO A 184 27.73 -8.38 -8.31
C PRO A 184 29.22 -8.07 -8.25
N ARG A 185 29.76 -7.44 -9.29
CA ARG A 185 31.17 -7.00 -9.32
C ARG A 185 31.43 -5.89 -8.29
N THR A 186 30.45 -5.00 -8.13
CA THR A 186 30.48 -3.89 -7.17
C THR A 186 29.22 -3.94 -6.30
N PRO A 187 29.15 -4.89 -5.35
CA PRO A 187 27.99 -4.98 -4.46
C PRO A 187 27.83 -3.69 -3.67
N SER A 188 26.58 -3.32 -3.41
CA SER A 188 26.28 -2.13 -2.63
C SER A 188 26.81 -2.24 -1.19
N PRO A 189 27.21 -1.10 -0.59
CA PRO A 189 27.68 -1.07 0.79
C PRO A 189 26.61 -1.56 1.78
N THR A 190 27.07 -2.02 2.95
CA THR A 190 26.16 -2.35 4.04
C THR A 190 25.50 -1.08 4.56
N LEU A 191 24.17 -1.09 4.64
CA LEU A 191 23.40 0.06 5.08
C LEU A 191 23.27 0.10 6.60
N PRO A 192 23.22 1.30 7.22
CA PRO A 192 22.82 1.45 8.61
C PRO A 192 21.43 0.87 8.86
N THR A 193 21.17 0.45 10.10
CA THR A 193 19.90 -0.17 10.52
C THR A 193 18.67 0.67 10.15
N ASP A 194 18.77 1.98 10.26
CA ASP A 194 17.72 2.94 9.93
C ASP A 194 17.26 2.90 8.46
N TYR A 195 18.11 2.41 7.55
CA TYR A 195 17.81 2.26 6.12
C TYR A 195 17.66 0.81 5.68
N ALA A 196 17.81 -0.14 6.60
CA ALA A 196 17.56 -1.54 6.34
C ALA A 196 16.06 -1.74 6.09
N LEU A 197 15.73 -2.54 5.06
CA LEU A 197 14.33 -2.87 4.73
C LEU A 197 13.84 -4.14 5.43
N LEU A 198 14.77 -5.00 5.88
CA LEU A 198 14.43 -6.23 6.57
C LEU A 198 14.11 -5.94 8.04
N ASN A 199 12.98 -6.48 8.52
CA ASN A 199 12.49 -6.35 9.89
C ASN A 199 12.13 -4.92 10.32
N THR A 200 11.95 -4.03 9.34
CA THR A 200 11.52 -2.65 9.54
C THR A 200 10.01 -2.52 9.30
N SER A 201 9.35 -1.62 10.05
CA SER A 201 7.92 -1.35 9.80
C SER A 201 7.74 -0.63 8.44
N PRO A 202 6.57 -0.75 7.78
CA PRO A 202 6.35 -0.03 6.53
C PRO A 202 6.49 1.49 6.68
N ALA A 203 5.99 2.05 7.79
CA ALA A 203 6.12 3.48 8.09
C ALA A 203 7.60 3.91 8.24
N ASP A 204 8.41 3.16 8.97
CA ASP A 204 9.85 3.45 9.13
C ASP A 204 10.59 3.31 7.79
N ALA A 205 10.24 2.31 6.97
CA ALA A 205 10.83 2.14 5.65
C ALA A 205 10.52 3.32 4.71
N LEU A 206 9.29 3.82 4.72
CA LEU A 206 8.90 5.02 3.96
C LEU A 206 9.62 6.28 4.48
N ALA A 207 9.73 6.44 5.80
CA ALA A 207 10.44 7.56 6.41
C ALA A 207 11.94 7.53 6.05
N GLY A 208 12.56 6.34 6.07
CA GLY A 208 13.93 6.12 5.63
C GLY A 208 14.13 6.45 4.14
N GLU A 209 13.20 6.05 3.27
CA GLU A 209 13.22 6.42 1.84
C GLU A 209 13.20 7.93 1.64
N LEU A 210 12.25 8.60 2.29
CA LEU A 210 12.13 10.05 2.20
C LEU A 210 13.40 10.75 2.69
N ASP A 211 14.00 10.26 3.78
CA ASP A 211 15.20 10.85 4.36
C ASP A 211 16.41 10.77 3.42
N TRP A 212 16.77 9.59 2.92
CA TRP A 212 17.95 9.47 2.06
C TRP A 212 17.74 10.17 0.72
N LEU A 213 16.54 10.12 0.13
CA LEU A 213 16.23 10.85 -1.11
C LEU A 213 16.40 12.35 -0.91
N THR A 214 15.91 12.88 0.21
CA THR A 214 16.01 14.30 0.54
C THR A 214 17.48 14.71 0.72
N ARG A 215 18.25 13.94 1.49
CA ARG A 215 19.70 14.18 1.67
C ARG A 215 20.46 14.15 0.36
N LEU A 216 20.18 13.16 -0.50
CA LEU A 216 20.83 13.03 -1.80
C LEU A 216 20.56 14.26 -2.68
N LEU A 217 19.29 14.70 -2.74
CA LEU A 217 18.87 15.85 -3.55
C LEU A 217 19.32 17.20 -2.98
N GLU A 218 19.68 17.27 -1.69
CA GLU A 218 20.27 18.45 -1.05
C GLU A 218 21.73 18.66 -1.43
N GLN A 219 22.45 17.59 -1.80
CA GLN A 219 23.87 17.66 -2.15
C GLN A 219 24.09 18.35 -3.50
N GLU A 220 25.13 19.18 -3.56
CA GLU A 220 25.59 19.84 -4.79
C GLU A 220 26.86 19.17 -5.29
N GLY A 221 27.08 19.20 -6.62
CA GLY A 221 28.30 18.67 -7.22
C GLY A 221 28.43 17.14 -7.22
N LEU A 222 27.32 16.41 -7.04
CA LEU A 222 27.31 14.96 -7.19
C LEU A 222 27.75 14.54 -8.60
N PRO A 223 28.51 13.44 -8.75
CA PRO A 223 28.89 12.94 -10.06
C PRO A 223 27.66 12.59 -10.90
N ALA A 224 27.69 12.88 -12.20
CA ALA A 224 26.60 12.53 -13.15
C ALA A 224 26.23 11.03 -13.13
N ARG A 225 27.14 10.16 -12.64
CA ARG A 225 26.86 8.75 -12.45
C ARG A 225 25.78 8.51 -11.39
N VAL A 226 25.78 9.28 -10.30
CA VAL A 226 24.78 9.19 -9.23
C VAL A 226 23.40 9.58 -9.76
N ASP A 227 23.30 10.63 -10.58
CA ASP A 227 22.05 11.03 -11.25
C ASP A 227 21.49 9.90 -12.12
N ARG A 228 22.35 9.25 -12.91
CA ARG A 228 21.95 8.10 -13.74
C ARG A 228 21.49 6.91 -12.91
N MET A 229 22.14 6.67 -11.76
CA MET A 229 21.73 5.61 -10.83
C MET A 229 20.37 5.90 -10.20
N LEU A 230 20.14 7.14 -9.77
CA LEU A 230 18.85 7.57 -9.23
C LEU A 230 17.77 7.47 -10.31
N HIS A 231 18.03 7.94 -11.51
CA HIS A 231 17.11 7.85 -12.63
C HIS A 231 16.73 6.39 -12.94
N LEU A 232 17.72 5.50 -13.01
CA LEU A 232 17.47 4.06 -13.22
C LEU A 232 16.67 3.44 -12.06
N TYR A 233 16.96 3.81 -10.81
CA TYR A 233 16.17 3.35 -9.66
C TYR A 233 14.69 3.77 -9.79
N LEU A 234 14.43 5.02 -10.19
CA LEU A 234 13.07 5.52 -10.40
C LEU A 234 12.36 4.84 -11.57
N LEU A 235 13.07 4.51 -12.66
CA LEU A 235 12.52 3.74 -13.78
C LEU A 235 12.12 2.32 -13.36
N LEU A 236 12.96 1.63 -12.58
CA LEU A 236 12.64 0.29 -12.07
C LEU A 236 11.46 0.33 -11.07
N GLN A 237 11.39 1.37 -10.23
CA GLN A 237 10.24 1.60 -9.36
C GLN A 237 8.96 1.83 -10.17
N HIS A 238 9.04 2.64 -11.24
CA HIS A 238 7.91 2.89 -12.15
C HIS A 238 7.41 1.59 -12.81
N GLN A 239 8.33 0.78 -13.34
CA GLN A 239 7.98 -0.49 -13.97
C GLN A 239 7.26 -1.46 -13.01
N TYR A 240 7.70 -1.54 -11.76
CA TYR A 240 6.99 -2.32 -10.73
C TYR A 240 5.63 -1.69 -10.37
N ARG A 241 5.55 -0.35 -10.28
CA ARG A 241 4.31 0.39 -10.00
C ARG A 241 3.24 0.15 -11.07
N GLN A 242 3.63 0.06 -12.34
CA GLN A 242 2.74 -0.21 -13.47
C GLN A 242 2.02 -1.58 -13.37
N LEU A 243 2.48 -2.49 -12.51
CA LEU A 243 1.78 -3.74 -12.23
C LEU A 243 0.73 -3.62 -11.12
N MET A 244 0.66 -2.47 -10.42
CA MET A 244 -0.18 -2.28 -9.24
C MET A 244 -1.06 -1.02 -9.29
N VAL A 245 -0.71 -0.04 -10.11
CA VAL A 245 -1.41 1.25 -10.23
C VAL A 245 -1.83 1.41 -11.67
N GLN A 246 -3.12 1.66 -11.87
CA GLN A 246 -3.70 1.91 -13.18
C GLN A 246 -3.21 3.25 -13.73
N GLY A 247 -2.63 3.22 -14.93
CA GLY A 247 -2.25 4.42 -15.68
C GLY A 247 -3.48 5.16 -16.22
N GLU A 248 -3.36 6.47 -16.47
CA GLU A 248 -4.45 7.28 -17.04
C GLU A 248 -4.86 6.82 -18.44
N GLU A 249 -3.94 6.21 -19.19
CA GLU A 249 -4.18 5.66 -20.53
C GLU A 249 -4.99 4.35 -20.53
N LEU A 250 -5.15 3.71 -19.37
CA LEU A 250 -5.89 2.46 -19.22
C LEU A 250 -7.23 2.77 -18.56
N TYR A 251 -8.32 2.62 -19.31
CA TYR A 251 -9.68 2.90 -18.82
C TYR A 251 -10.55 1.63 -18.81
N GLY A 252 -11.56 1.65 -17.94
CA GLY A 252 -12.58 0.60 -17.86
C GLY A 252 -12.29 -0.47 -16.80
N PHE A 253 -13.36 -1.16 -16.41
CA PHE A 253 -13.34 -2.14 -15.32
C PHE A 253 -12.48 -3.37 -15.65
N ASP A 254 -12.39 -3.76 -16.92
CA ASP A 254 -11.54 -4.88 -17.34
C ASP A 254 -10.05 -4.58 -17.14
N GLN A 255 -9.61 -3.35 -17.39
CA GLN A 255 -8.24 -2.94 -17.09
C GLN A 255 -8.00 -2.94 -15.58
N PHE A 256 -8.91 -2.34 -14.80
CA PHE A 256 -8.84 -2.35 -13.33
C PHE A 256 -8.72 -3.78 -12.77
N GLN A 257 -9.53 -4.72 -13.25
CA GLN A 257 -9.50 -6.10 -12.79
C GLN A 257 -8.15 -6.78 -12.98
N LYS A 258 -7.37 -6.45 -14.03
CA LYS A 258 -6.04 -7.04 -14.23
C LYS A 258 -5.10 -6.77 -13.06
N TYR A 259 -5.15 -5.57 -12.49
CA TYR A 259 -4.36 -5.19 -11.32
C TYR A 259 -4.70 -6.04 -10.10
N THR A 260 -6.00 -6.34 -9.91
CA THR A 260 -6.47 -7.19 -8.81
C THR A 260 -5.96 -8.64 -8.91
N HIS A 261 -5.63 -9.09 -10.12
CA HIS A 261 -5.12 -10.45 -10.38
C HIS A 261 -3.61 -10.61 -10.20
N THR A 262 -2.86 -9.50 -10.09
CA THR A 262 -1.40 -9.58 -9.86
C THR A 262 -1.04 -10.04 -8.45
N ASP A 263 -1.94 -9.82 -7.49
CA ASP A 263 -1.79 -10.17 -6.07
C ASP A 263 -0.53 -9.58 -5.38
N LEU A 264 0.17 -8.64 -6.03
CA LEU A 264 1.41 -8.05 -5.53
C LEU A 264 1.20 -7.32 -4.19
N ARG A 265 -0.01 -6.81 -3.94
CA ARG A 265 -0.38 -6.16 -2.68
C ARG A 265 -0.65 -7.16 -1.54
N SER A 266 -1.12 -8.37 -1.82
CA SER A 266 -1.61 -9.31 -0.81
C SER A 266 -0.58 -9.70 0.23
N SER A 267 0.69 -9.71 -0.16
CA SER A 267 1.80 -9.95 0.75
C SER A 267 1.93 -8.82 1.78
N ALA A 268 1.86 -7.56 1.34
CA ALA A 268 1.86 -6.38 2.21
C ALA A 268 0.56 -6.29 3.03
N GLU A 269 -0.54 -6.82 2.50
CA GLU A 269 -1.87 -6.63 3.06
C GLU A 269 -2.33 -7.67 4.09
N LYS A 270 -1.46 -8.61 4.47
CA LYS A 270 -1.79 -9.64 5.48
C LYS A 270 -2.21 -9.08 6.84
N SER A 271 -1.69 -7.91 7.19
CA SER A 271 -2.12 -7.15 8.38
C SER A 271 -2.82 -5.88 7.92
N TYR A 272 -3.84 -5.48 8.67
CA TYR A 272 -4.65 -4.28 8.46
C TYR A 272 -4.09 -3.08 9.21
N ILE A 273 -3.15 -3.26 10.14
CA ILE A 273 -2.69 -2.15 11.00
C ILE A 273 -2.13 -0.99 10.20
N GLN A 274 -1.27 -1.25 9.21
CA GLN A 274 -0.65 -0.17 8.45
C GLN A 274 -1.68 0.64 7.68
N ARG A 275 -2.73 -0.01 7.16
CA ARG A 275 -3.84 0.68 6.47
C ARG A 275 -4.61 1.58 7.42
N LEU A 276 -4.89 1.11 8.64
CA LEU A 276 -5.52 1.92 9.68
C LEU A 276 -4.66 3.12 10.06
N LEU A 277 -3.34 2.94 10.18
CA LEU A 277 -2.39 4.03 10.44
C LEU A 277 -2.33 5.03 9.28
N ASP A 278 -2.32 4.54 8.04
CA ASP A 278 -2.29 5.38 6.84
C ASP A 278 -3.57 6.23 6.73
N MET A 279 -4.74 5.64 6.99
CA MET A 279 -6.03 6.34 7.03
C MET A 279 -6.20 7.26 8.25
N HIS A 280 -5.44 7.03 9.33
CA HIS A 280 -5.43 7.95 10.47
C HIS A 280 -4.87 9.30 10.06
N GLY A 281 -3.91 9.29 9.13
CA GLY A 281 -3.26 10.49 8.66
C GLY A 281 -2.16 10.98 9.61
N PRO A 282 -1.63 12.19 9.35
CA PRO A 282 -0.43 12.70 10.00
C PRO A 282 -0.67 13.32 11.39
N HIS A 283 -1.92 13.41 11.86
CA HIS A 283 -2.27 14.11 13.10
C HIS A 283 -2.35 13.13 14.29
N PRO A 284 -1.49 13.22 15.32
CA PRO A 284 -1.45 12.21 16.40
C PRO A 284 -2.72 12.14 17.27
N GLU A 285 -3.37 13.29 17.44
CA GLU A 285 -4.49 13.46 18.35
C GLU A 285 -5.84 13.16 17.69
N ARG A 286 -5.89 13.15 16.35
CA ARG A 286 -7.14 13.06 15.60
C ARG A 286 -6.95 12.33 14.28
N SER A 287 -7.82 11.36 14.04
CA SER A 287 -7.88 10.70 12.75
C SER A 287 -8.47 11.61 11.67
N GLN A 288 -7.84 11.66 10.50
CA GLN A 288 -8.43 12.30 9.32
C GLN A 288 -9.70 11.58 8.87
N THR A 289 -9.71 10.25 8.91
CA THR A 289 -10.91 9.44 8.67
C THR A 289 -11.63 9.18 9.99
N ALA A 290 -12.79 9.81 10.18
CA ALA A 290 -13.60 9.62 11.39
C ALA A 290 -14.46 8.37 11.30
N TYR A 291 -15.06 8.11 10.14
CA TYR A 291 -15.86 6.92 9.88
C TYR A 291 -15.28 6.14 8.71
N LEU A 292 -15.16 4.82 8.88
CA LEU A 292 -14.56 3.92 7.91
C LEU A 292 -15.48 2.72 7.67
N GLU A 293 -16.11 2.65 6.50
CA GLU A 293 -16.78 1.45 5.99
C GLU A 293 -15.79 0.59 5.22
N GLY A 294 -15.30 -0.47 5.86
CA GLY A 294 -14.41 -1.46 5.28
C GLY A 294 -15.14 -2.64 4.65
N ARG A 295 -14.83 -2.95 3.40
CA ARG A 295 -15.36 -4.10 2.67
C ARG A 295 -14.41 -5.29 2.71
N PHE A 296 -14.95 -6.46 2.98
CA PHE A 296 -14.23 -7.74 2.94
C PHE A 296 -15.03 -8.80 2.19
N ALA A 297 -14.33 -9.73 1.55
CA ALA A 297 -14.97 -10.84 0.83
C ALA A 297 -15.20 -12.05 1.76
N PRO A 298 -16.45 -12.50 1.96
CA PRO A 298 -16.74 -13.71 2.74
C PRO A 298 -16.03 -14.95 2.18
N LYS A 299 -15.62 -15.85 3.07
CA LYS A 299 -14.90 -17.10 2.77
C LYS A 299 -15.83 -18.30 2.67
N GLY A 300 -15.28 -19.40 2.18
CA GLY A 300 -16.02 -20.63 1.89
C GLY A 300 -16.42 -21.42 3.14
N THR A 301 -15.88 -21.08 4.30
CA THR A 301 -16.18 -21.73 5.58
C THR A 301 -16.32 -20.71 6.72
N ALA A 302 -17.07 -21.08 7.77
CA ALA A 302 -17.21 -20.25 8.95
C ALA A 302 -15.89 -20.01 9.71
N GLY A 303 -14.99 -21.01 9.72
CA GLY A 303 -13.67 -20.91 10.33
C GLY A 303 -12.75 -19.92 9.62
N GLU A 304 -12.72 -19.92 8.29
CA GLU A 304 -11.97 -18.93 7.51
C GLU A 304 -12.55 -17.52 7.67
N ASN A 305 -13.87 -17.37 7.75
CA ASN A 305 -14.51 -16.09 8.06
C ASN A 305 -14.08 -15.58 9.45
N ALA A 306 -14.10 -16.44 10.47
CA ALA A 306 -13.68 -16.09 11.81
C ALA A 306 -12.20 -15.69 11.85
N ALA A 307 -11.33 -16.39 11.12
CA ALA A 307 -9.91 -16.05 11.00
C ALA A 307 -9.68 -14.69 10.34
N LEU A 308 -10.37 -14.41 9.23
CA LEU A 308 -10.31 -13.11 8.54
C LEU A 308 -10.81 -11.97 9.43
N LEU A 309 -11.96 -12.15 10.07
CA LEU A 309 -12.53 -11.14 10.97
C LEU A 309 -11.65 -10.91 12.20
N GLN A 310 -11.00 -11.96 12.72
CA GLN A 310 -10.01 -11.83 13.80
C GLN A 310 -8.80 -11.00 13.34
N GLN A 311 -8.33 -11.13 12.11
CA GLN A 311 -7.23 -10.31 11.59
C GLN A 311 -7.66 -8.84 11.51
N ILE A 312 -8.81 -8.55 10.90
CA ILE A 312 -9.33 -7.18 10.74
C ILE A 312 -9.56 -6.53 12.11
N LEU A 313 -10.37 -7.18 12.96
CA LEU A 313 -10.81 -6.61 14.24
C LEU A 313 -9.71 -6.66 15.30
N GLY A 314 -8.79 -7.61 15.22
CA GLY A 314 -7.61 -7.68 16.10
C GLY A 314 -6.65 -6.52 15.85
N ASP A 315 -6.33 -6.24 14.58
CA ASP A 315 -5.49 -5.09 14.23
C ASP A 315 -6.21 -3.77 14.52
N TYR A 316 -7.51 -3.70 14.29
CA TYR A 316 -8.31 -2.53 14.67
C TYR A 316 -8.32 -2.29 16.18
N LEU A 317 -8.43 -3.34 17.00
CA LEU A 317 -8.30 -3.24 18.44
C LEU A 317 -6.92 -2.72 18.88
N ALA A 318 -5.84 -3.20 18.25
CA ALA A 318 -4.48 -2.72 18.52
C ALA A 318 -4.36 -1.22 18.19
N TYR A 319 -4.91 -0.79 17.04
CA TYR A 319 -4.98 0.62 16.68
C TYR A 319 -5.77 1.47 17.69
N LEU A 320 -6.92 0.99 18.19
CA LEU A 320 -7.68 1.74 19.20
C LEU A 320 -6.93 1.88 20.52
N LYS A 321 -6.16 0.85 20.93
CA LYS A 321 -5.40 0.86 22.19
C LYS A 321 -4.11 1.69 22.10
N ASP A 322 -3.34 1.49 21.05
CA ASP A 322 -1.96 2.00 20.96
C ASP A 322 -1.83 3.20 19.97
N GLY A 323 -2.91 3.55 19.26
CA GLY A 323 -2.94 4.66 18.31
C GLY A 323 -1.90 4.48 17.21
N LEU A 324 -1.14 5.55 16.93
CA LEU A 324 -0.08 5.55 15.92
C LEU A 324 1.11 4.63 16.25
N GLN A 325 1.21 4.12 17.48
CA GLN A 325 2.28 3.20 17.90
C GLN A 325 1.87 1.73 17.78
N ALA A 326 0.66 1.45 17.28
CA ALA A 326 0.17 0.10 17.13
C ALA A 326 1.02 -0.71 16.15
N LYS A 327 1.25 -1.98 16.48
CA LYS A 327 2.06 -2.90 15.69
C LYS A 327 1.26 -4.13 15.34
N SER A 328 1.50 -4.68 14.15
CA SER A 328 1.01 -6.01 13.79
C SER A 328 1.64 -7.03 14.75
N GLY A 329 0.82 -7.87 15.35
CA GLY A 329 1.27 -9.03 16.11
C GLY A 329 0.51 -10.28 15.66
N PRO A 330 1.02 -11.48 15.97
CA PRO A 330 0.17 -12.67 15.90
C PRO A 330 -1.09 -12.41 16.73
N ALA A 331 -2.24 -12.87 16.26
CA ALA A 331 -3.49 -12.78 17.01
C ALA A 331 -3.33 -13.53 18.33
N ALA A 332 -2.90 -12.83 19.38
CA ALA A 332 -2.74 -13.42 20.70
C ALA A 332 -4.09 -13.87 21.26
N TRP A 333 -5.18 -13.30 20.74
CA TRP A 333 -6.54 -13.46 21.21
C TRP A 333 -7.41 -14.16 20.16
N SER A 334 -8.37 -14.95 20.65
CA SER A 334 -9.45 -15.48 19.82
C SER A 334 -10.45 -14.37 19.45
N LEU A 335 -11.24 -14.61 18.41
CA LEU A 335 -12.29 -13.67 17.96
C LEU A 335 -13.24 -13.29 19.09
N SER A 336 -13.68 -14.24 19.90
CA SER A 336 -14.55 -13.97 21.06
C SER A 336 -13.90 -13.00 22.05
N ARG A 337 -12.61 -13.18 22.36
CA ARG A 337 -11.89 -12.29 23.29
C ARG A 337 -11.67 -10.91 22.68
N THR A 338 -11.30 -10.84 21.40
CA THR A 338 -11.15 -9.57 20.65
C THR A 338 -12.46 -8.77 20.68
N LEU A 339 -13.60 -9.41 20.44
CA LEU A 339 -14.91 -8.74 20.44
C LEU A 339 -15.30 -8.21 21.82
N VAL A 340 -15.06 -8.97 22.88
CA VAL A 340 -15.32 -8.50 24.26
C VAL A 340 -14.46 -7.28 24.59
N GLU A 341 -13.21 -7.28 24.15
CA GLU A 341 -12.28 -6.20 24.44
C GLU A 341 -12.54 -4.96 23.60
N LEU A 342 -12.98 -5.13 22.36
CA LEU A 342 -13.47 -4.03 21.53
C LEU A 342 -14.68 -3.35 22.18
N ASP A 343 -15.62 -4.10 22.73
CA ASP A 343 -16.78 -3.52 23.42
C ASP A 343 -16.33 -2.66 24.61
N LYS A 344 -15.38 -3.16 25.43
CA LYS A 344 -14.81 -2.39 26.55
C LYS A 344 -14.13 -1.10 26.09
N VAL A 345 -13.34 -1.16 25.02
CA VAL A 345 -12.61 0.01 24.50
C VAL A 345 -13.60 1.03 23.94
N CYS A 346 -14.60 0.60 23.18
CA CYS A 346 -15.61 1.49 22.59
C CYS A 346 -16.56 2.13 23.62
N GLU A 347 -16.77 1.48 24.77
CA GLU A 347 -17.62 2.00 25.86
C GLU A 347 -16.81 2.85 26.87
N ALA A 348 -15.48 2.87 26.76
CA ALA A 348 -14.64 3.68 27.64
C ALA A 348 -14.84 5.19 27.38
N PRO A 349 -14.91 6.04 28.42
CA PRO A 349 -15.03 7.51 28.26
C PRO A 349 -13.89 8.16 27.47
N GLN A 350 -12.79 7.42 27.30
CA GLN A 350 -11.58 7.85 26.62
C GLN A 350 -11.64 7.58 25.11
N ALA A 351 -12.59 6.78 24.62
CA ALA A 351 -12.87 6.62 23.20
C ALA A 351 -13.63 7.86 22.68
N ARG A 352 -12.92 8.98 22.55
CA ARG A 352 -13.49 10.21 21.99
C ARG A 352 -13.38 10.14 20.47
N TRP A 353 -14.48 9.85 19.79
CA TRP A 353 -14.59 10.11 18.35
C TRP A 353 -14.53 11.63 18.13
N PRO A 354 -13.81 12.15 17.12
CA PRO A 354 -13.08 11.48 16.04
C PRO A 354 -11.56 11.31 16.30
N GLN A 355 -11.11 11.18 17.56
CA GLN A 355 -9.68 10.94 17.84
C GLN A 355 -9.16 9.64 17.24
N ARG A 356 -10.07 8.70 16.93
CA ARG A 356 -9.82 7.43 16.26
C ARG A 356 -10.87 7.21 15.16
N GLN A 357 -10.64 6.22 14.31
CA GLN A 357 -11.59 5.80 13.25
C GLN A 357 -12.69 4.94 13.85
N GLN A 358 -13.94 5.20 13.49
CA GLN A 358 -15.05 4.30 13.74
C GLN A 358 -15.19 3.32 12.56
N LEU A 359 -14.84 2.05 12.79
CA LEU A 359 -14.93 1.00 11.77
C LEU A 359 -16.32 0.37 11.71
N ALA A 360 -16.87 0.28 10.51
CA ALA A 360 -17.97 -0.60 10.13
C ALA A 360 -17.50 -1.56 9.03
N LEU A 361 -18.03 -2.78 9.02
CA LEU A 361 -17.71 -3.79 8.02
C LEU A 361 -18.92 -4.10 7.14
N VAL A 362 -18.66 -4.25 5.85
CA VAL A 362 -19.64 -4.69 4.86
C VAL A 362 -19.13 -5.95 4.17
N ALA A 363 -19.97 -6.99 4.14
CA ALA A 363 -19.65 -8.22 3.43
C ALA A 363 -19.85 -8.03 1.93
N HIS A 364 -18.76 -8.10 1.17
CA HIS A 364 -18.69 -7.79 -0.24
C HIS A 364 -18.61 -9.09 -1.07
N PHE A 365 -19.70 -9.44 -1.74
CA PHE A 365 -19.85 -10.67 -2.52
C PHE A 365 -19.39 -10.45 -3.96
N ILE A 366 -18.31 -11.14 -4.35
CA ILE A 366 -17.70 -10.99 -5.67
C ILE A 366 -18.52 -11.78 -6.70
N LYS A 367 -19.13 -11.07 -7.65
CA LYS A 367 -19.78 -11.64 -8.83
C LYS A 367 -18.72 -11.90 -9.91
N ASP A 368 -18.75 -13.09 -10.48
CA ASP A 368 -17.79 -13.57 -11.49
C ASP A 368 -18.44 -13.67 -12.87
N GLU A 369 -17.62 -13.69 -13.93
CA GLU A 369 -18.07 -13.90 -15.30
C GLU A 369 -18.82 -15.24 -15.47
N TRP A 370 -19.89 -15.21 -16.27
CA TRP A 370 -20.60 -16.44 -16.62
C TRP A 370 -19.75 -17.31 -17.55
N LYS A 371 -19.54 -18.57 -17.16
CA LYS A 371 -18.99 -19.59 -18.04
C LYS A 371 -20.11 -20.50 -18.52
N VAL A 372 -20.28 -20.60 -19.83
CA VAL A 372 -21.23 -21.55 -20.43
C VAL A 372 -20.78 -22.95 -20.05
N THR A 373 -21.61 -23.64 -19.28
CA THR A 373 -21.37 -25.03 -18.88
C THR A 373 -22.66 -25.80 -19.11
N GLU A 374 -22.57 -26.90 -19.86
CA GLU A 374 -23.72 -27.77 -20.14
C GLU A 374 -24.23 -28.41 -18.83
N GLY A 375 -25.56 -28.54 -18.71
CA GLY A 375 -26.20 -29.23 -17.58
C GLY A 375 -26.59 -28.35 -16.38
N HIS A 376 -26.36 -27.03 -16.42
CA HIS A 376 -26.89 -26.12 -15.40
C HIS A 376 -28.31 -25.62 -15.74
N PRO A 377 -29.20 -25.47 -14.74
CA PRO A 377 -30.60 -25.16 -14.98
C PRO A 377 -30.85 -23.73 -15.49
N TYR A 378 -29.93 -22.78 -15.25
CA TYR A 378 -30.02 -21.40 -15.73
C TYR A 378 -28.66 -20.67 -15.66
N ARG A 379 -28.59 -19.49 -16.28
CA ARG A 379 -27.41 -18.61 -16.33
C ARG A 379 -26.91 -18.27 -14.91
N HIS A 380 -25.59 -18.26 -14.70
CA HIS A 380 -24.97 -17.99 -13.38
C HIS A 380 -25.35 -18.97 -12.25
N TYR A 381 -25.97 -20.12 -12.52
CA TYR A 381 -26.32 -21.10 -11.47
C TYR A 381 -25.12 -21.44 -10.55
N PRO A 382 -23.91 -21.77 -11.05
CA PRO A 382 -22.77 -22.07 -10.17
C PRO A 382 -22.37 -20.90 -9.28
N LEU A 383 -22.40 -19.67 -9.84
CA LEU A 383 -22.08 -18.46 -9.09
C LEU A 383 -23.11 -18.23 -7.98
N ARG A 384 -24.41 -18.34 -8.28
CA ARG A 384 -25.47 -18.21 -7.28
C ARG A 384 -25.31 -19.23 -6.16
N ARG A 385 -25.06 -20.51 -6.49
CA ARG A 385 -24.81 -21.56 -5.48
C ARG A 385 -23.57 -21.27 -4.62
N LYS A 386 -22.49 -20.75 -5.22
CA LYS A 386 -21.29 -20.30 -4.49
C LYS A 386 -21.61 -19.16 -3.52
N LEU A 387 -22.28 -18.11 -3.99
CA LEU A 387 -22.64 -16.94 -3.17
C LEU A 387 -23.63 -17.32 -2.04
N GLU A 388 -24.61 -18.17 -2.33
CA GLU A 388 -25.53 -18.74 -1.32
C GLU A 388 -24.77 -19.52 -0.25
N ALA A 389 -23.80 -20.36 -0.65
CA ALA A 389 -22.96 -21.10 0.27
C ALA A 389 -22.11 -20.15 1.14
N GLN A 390 -21.46 -19.15 0.54
CA GLN A 390 -20.70 -18.14 1.29
C GLN A 390 -21.58 -17.37 2.29
N MET A 391 -22.80 -16.99 1.89
CA MET A 391 -23.76 -16.34 2.78
C MET A 391 -24.19 -17.26 3.92
N ALA A 392 -24.44 -18.54 3.66
CA ALA A 392 -24.77 -19.52 4.69
C ALA A 392 -23.64 -19.66 5.73
N GLN A 393 -22.38 -19.69 5.27
CA GLN A 393 -21.21 -19.76 6.14
C GLN A 393 -21.01 -18.47 6.94
N LEU A 394 -21.22 -17.29 6.35
CA LEU A 394 -21.21 -16.02 7.09
C LEU A 394 -22.31 -15.99 8.16
N ARG A 395 -23.51 -16.48 7.85
CA ARG A 395 -24.60 -16.60 8.83
C ARG A 395 -24.24 -17.54 9.98
N LEU A 396 -23.55 -18.64 9.70
CA LEU A 396 -23.03 -19.55 10.73
C LEU A 396 -22.01 -18.82 11.63
N THR A 397 -21.05 -18.11 11.05
CA THR A 397 -20.10 -17.28 11.81
C THR A 397 -20.81 -16.25 12.70
N LEU A 398 -21.86 -15.57 12.22
CA LEU A 398 -22.63 -14.61 13.02
C LEU A 398 -23.48 -15.25 14.13
N ARG A 399 -23.81 -16.54 14.00
CA ARG A 399 -24.46 -17.32 15.07
C ARG A 399 -23.46 -17.73 16.14
N GLU A 400 -22.27 -18.16 15.74
CA GLU A 400 -21.18 -18.55 16.63
C GLU A 400 -20.60 -17.34 17.40
N TYR A 401 -20.53 -16.18 16.76
CA TYR A 401 -20.00 -14.94 17.34
C TYR A 401 -21.03 -13.78 17.27
N PRO A 402 -22.10 -13.79 18.11
CA PRO A 402 -23.18 -12.80 18.02
C PRO A 402 -22.74 -11.34 18.13
N ARG A 403 -21.64 -11.05 18.84
CA ARG A 403 -21.08 -9.69 18.99
C ARG A 403 -20.61 -9.09 17.65
N LEU A 404 -20.34 -9.91 16.63
CA LEU A 404 -20.01 -9.42 15.28
C LEU A 404 -21.09 -8.54 14.67
N ARG A 405 -22.35 -8.64 15.11
CA ARG A 405 -23.45 -7.80 14.62
C ARG A 405 -23.26 -6.30 14.92
N ARG A 406 -22.38 -5.94 15.86
CA ARG A 406 -21.99 -4.53 16.10
C ARG A 406 -21.06 -3.99 15.01
N TRP A 407 -20.37 -4.86 14.30
CA TRP A 407 -19.33 -4.53 13.33
C TRP A 407 -19.79 -4.73 11.90
N LEU A 408 -20.47 -5.85 11.61
CA LEU A 408 -21.03 -6.11 10.29
C LEU A 408 -22.34 -5.33 10.12
N ARG A 409 -22.32 -4.30 9.27
CA ARG A 409 -23.44 -3.35 9.08
C ARG A 409 -24.18 -3.50 7.76
N GLY A 410 -23.61 -4.21 6.80
CA GLY A 410 -24.23 -4.37 5.49
C GLY A 410 -23.68 -5.52 4.68
N VAL A 411 -24.31 -5.71 3.53
CA VAL A 411 -23.91 -6.61 2.47
C VAL A 411 -23.91 -5.82 1.17
N ASP A 412 -22.98 -6.15 0.28
CA ASP A 412 -22.81 -5.49 -1.00
C ASP A 412 -22.33 -6.50 -2.05
N GLY A 413 -22.56 -6.22 -3.33
CA GLY A 413 -22.10 -7.01 -4.46
C GLY A 413 -21.04 -6.29 -5.28
N ALA A 414 -19.94 -6.97 -5.60
CA ALA A 414 -18.94 -6.49 -6.56
C ALA A 414 -19.21 -7.12 -7.93
N ALA A 415 -19.36 -6.35 -8.99
CA ALA A 415 -19.48 -6.92 -10.32
C ALA A 415 -18.89 -5.98 -11.39
N ASN A 416 -18.38 -6.59 -12.46
CA ASN A 416 -18.45 -5.93 -13.76
C ASN A 416 -19.88 -6.11 -14.25
N GLU A 417 -20.61 -5.02 -14.53
CA GLU A 417 -21.98 -5.09 -15.05
C GLU A 417 -22.06 -5.87 -16.37
N LEU A 418 -20.98 -5.89 -17.16
CA LEU A 418 -20.87 -6.67 -18.38
C LEU A 418 -20.76 -8.18 -18.12
N HIS A 419 -20.20 -8.57 -16.96
CA HIS A 419 -20.01 -9.97 -16.59
C HIS A 419 -21.24 -10.55 -15.89
N THR A 420 -21.77 -9.85 -14.89
CA THR A 420 -22.97 -10.24 -14.16
C THR A 420 -23.84 -9.00 -13.93
N PRO A 421 -25.10 -9.00 -14.42
CA PRO A 421 -25.97 -7.84 -14.28
C PRO A 421 -26.32 -7.54 -12.81
N PRO A 422 -26.85 -6.34 -12.51
CA PRO A 422 -27.48 -6.05 -11.24
C PRO A 422 -28.56 -7.09 -10.94
N GLU A 423 -28.37 -7.79 -9.82
CA GLU A 423 -29.24 -8.83 -9.28
C GLU A 423 -29.25 -8.67 -7.77
#